data_AF-A0A0H2SAZ7-F1
#
_entry.id   AF-A0A0H2SAZ7-F1
#
_cell.length_a   1.000
_cell.length_b   1.000
_cell.length_c   1.000
_cell.angle_alpha   90.00
_cell.angle_beta   90.00
_cell.angle_gamma   90.00
#
_symmetry.space_group_name_H-M   'P 1'
#
loop_
_entity.id
_entity.type
_entity.pdbx_description
1 polymer ?
#
loop_
_entity_poly.entity_id
_entity_poly.type
_entity_poly.pdbx_seq_one_letter_code
_entity_poly.pdbx_strand_id
1 'polypeptide(L)'
;MNVACFTFPSSSPDQAVWVADSSCRGTFSIALMCLSTTLICIWSSVHRDIPLQRTSTFRSLLRDTPLVLVALFAPELLFYFALNQFLAARNLVRQHSFTLKHGFYATMGGFAFRQSVGKDGCWCSQPLKLTVDGVKFVVQHEPDLIPDLPITSIADRSKSNSLGKALLVVQVAWFCLNCASRLAERIPLSLLEVSTLAHGLFTLSSCAMWWSKPLTIDEPTWISLGDNRAKELLALLQILSNDDDEEQMTIPYGRHAYTTSDLVPKLDEFFDAKGFATFSSYALYRCTDYAVTTCIPLIYGFLHLLALRAQFPTSNERDLWRIAAVVIMSSGAFQAMVEVIKDIYFPGLGVSGSLEQAMDRSKNIVYYRILPFFYLLASGYLLVESIRQLWYLPHDAYVVASWSSYIPHWL
;
A
#
# COMPACT_ATOMS: atom_id res chain seq x y z
N MET A 1 -28.21 6.51 32.67
CA MET A 1 -28.65 5.27 33.34
C MET A 1 -27.57 4.23 33.09
N ASN A 2 -26.83 3.84 34.12
CA ASN A 2 -25.78 2.82 34.01
C ASN A 2 -26.46 1.47 33.80
N VAL A 3 -26.51 0.98 32.56
CA VAL A 3 -26.91 -0.40 32.28
C VAL A 3 -25.79 -1.27 32.86
N ALA A 4 -26.00 -1.75 34.07
CA ALA A 4 -25.07 -2.66 34.72
C ALA A 4 -24.99 -3.92 33.87
N CYS A 5 -23.84 -4.11 33.23
CA CYS A 5 -23.50 -5.36 32.57
C CYS A 5 -23.58 -6.47 33.61
N PHE A 6 -24.55 -7.37 33.52
CA PHE A 6 -24.73 -8.42 34.51
C PHE A 6 -23.49 -9.31 34.58
N THR A 7 -22.90 -9.39 35.77
CA THR A 7 -21.96 -10.42 36.26
C THR A 7 -21.05 -11.03 35.19
N PHE A 8 -19.93 -10.36 34.88
CA PHE A 8 -18.81 -11.05 34.26
C PHE A 8 -18.31 -12.12 35.24
N PRO A 9 -18.15 -13.40 34.82
CA PRO A 9 -17.41 -14.34 35.63
C PRO A 9 -16.02 -13.75 35.86
N SER A 10 -15.52 -13.80 37.10
CA SER A 10 -14.16 -13.35 37.42
C SER A 10 -13.17 -14.28 36.72
N SER A 11 -12.83 -13.99 35.47
CA SER A 11 -11.86 -14.76 34.71
C SER A 11 -10.46 -14.37 35.17
N SER A 12 -9.69 -15.36 35.60
CA SER A 12 -8.25 -15.21 35.66
C SER A 12 -7.72 -14.86 34.25
N PRO A 13 -6.59 -14.15 34.12
CA PRO A 13 -6.00 -13.79 32.82
C PRO A 13 -5.76 -14.99 31.88
N ASP A 14 -5.72 -16.20 32.44
CA ASP A 14 -5.40 -17.44 31.75
C ASP A 14 -6.64 -18.16 31.20
N GLN A 15 -7.86 -17.70 31.55
CA GLN A 15 -9.09 -18.37 31.16
C GLN A 15 -9.73 -17.74 29.93
N ALA A 16 -9.88 -18.54 28.87
CA ALA A 16 -10.62 -18.14 27.69
C ALA A 16 -12.13 -18.01 28.01
N VAL A 17 -12.72 -16.86 27.69
CA VAL A 17 -14.13 -16.56 27.95
C VAL A 17 -14.81 -16.03 26.69
N TRP A 18 -16.04 -16.48 26.47
CA TRP A 18 -16.94 -15.97 25.43
C TRP A 18 -18.11 -15.22 26.07
N VAL A 19 -18.33 -13.96 25.66
CA VAL A 19 -19.40 -13.10 26.19
C VAL A 19 -20.46 -12.87 25.12
N ALA A 20 -21.71 -13.24 25.40
CA ALA A 20 -22.85 -13.04 24.51
C ALA A 20 -23.41 -11.61 24.56
N ASP A 21 -23.87 -11.10 23.41
CA ASP A 21 -24.56 -9.80 23.27
C ASP A 21 -25.96 -9.88 23.90
N SER A 22 -26.11 -9.50 25.18
CA SER A 22 -27.41 -9.45 25.86
C SER A 22 -27.76 -8.06 26.40
N SER A 23 -26.79 -7.33 26.95
CA SER A 23 -26.96 -5.95 27.44
C SER A 23 -25.72 -5.06 27.29
N CYS A 24 -24.61 -5.61 26.80
CA CYS A 24 -23.35 -4.94 26.54
C CYS A 24 -22.76 -5.48 25.25
N ARG A 25 -21.66 -4.88 24.80
CA ARG A 25 -20.91 -5.38 23.66
C ARG A 25 -20.33 -6.76 23.97
N GLY A 26 -20.65 -7.74 23.14
CA GLY A 26 -20.17 -9.12 23.22
C GLY A 26 -18.90 -9.36 22.39
N THR A 27 -18.31 -10.53 22.59
CA THR A 27 -17.11 -10.98 21.87
C THR A 27 -17.34 -11.06 20.36
N PHE A 28 -18.50 -11.55 19.94
CA PHE A 28 -18.89 -11.62 18.53
C PHE A 28 -19.06 -10.24 17.90
N SER A 29 -19.71 -9.30 18.57
CA SER A 29 -19.85 -7.92 18.09
C SER A 29 -18.49 -7.22 17.89
N ILE A 30 -17.54 -7.40 18.82
CA ILE A 30 -16.16 -6.91 18.66
C ILE A 30 -15.53 -7.50 17.40
N ALA A 31 -15.53 -8.83 17.26
CA ALA A 31 -14.97 -9.52 16.09
C ALA A 31 -15.63 -9.04 14.80
N LEU A 32 -16.96 -9.03 14.75
CA LEU A 32 -17.70 -8.69 13.55
C LEU A 32 -17.40 -7.26 13.10
N MET A 33 -17.41 -6.28 14.01
CA MET A 33 -17.07 -4.90 13.66
C MET A 33 -15.62 -4.77 13.17
N CYS A 34 -14.67 -5.43 13.84
CA CYS A 34 -13.26 -5.32 13.47
C CYS A 34 -12.94 -6.03 12.14
N LEU A 35 -13.39 -7.28 12.00
CA LEU A 35 -13.16 -8.09 10.80
C LEU A 35 -13.90 -7.54 9.59
N SER A 36 -15.16 -7.10 9.75
CA SER A 36 -15.89 -6.47 8.64
C SER A 36 -15.20 -5.19 8.18
N THR A 37 -14.79 -4.31 9.12
CA THR A 37 -14.07 -3.07 8.79
C THR A 37 -12.75 -3.38 8.09
N THR A 38 -11.96 -4.34 8.60
CA THR A 38 -10.69 -4.75 7.98
C THR A 38 -10.90 -5.33 6.58
N LEU A 39 -11.88 -6.23 6.40
CA LEU A 39 -12.19 -6.82 5.10
C LEU A 39 -12.68 -5.78 4.09
N ILE A 40 -13.53 -4.84 4.52
CA ILE A 40 -14.00 -3.72 3.69
C ILE A 40 -12.82 -2.82 3.30
N CYS A 41 -11.91 -2.54 4.24
CA CYS A 41 -10.69 -1.79 3.99
C CYS A 41 -9.81 -2.45 2.92
N ILE A 42 -9.51 -3.74 3.09
CA ILE A 42 -8.70 -4.51 2.14
C ILE A 42 -9.36 -4.56 0.76
N TRP A 43 -10.65 -4.88 0.71
CA TRP A 43 -11.37 -4.98 -0.55
C TRP A 43 -11.40 -3.64 -1.31
N SER A 44 -11.57 -2.54 -0.58
CA SER A 44 -11.71 -1.21 -1.18
C SER A 44 -10.38 -0.54 -1.50
N SER A 45 -9.28 -0.92 -0.84
CA SER A 45 -7.96 -0.36 -1.07
C SER A 45 -7.27 -0.94 -2.31
N VAL A 46 -7.59 -2.19 -2.69
CA VAL A 46 -6.94 -2.88 -3.83
C VAL A 46 -7.39 -2.29 -5.18
N HIS A 47 -6.69 -1.24 -5.61
CA HIS A 47 -6.85 -0.60 -6.92
C HIS A 47 -5.93 -1.26 -7.95
N ARG A 48 -6.49 -2.24 -8.68
CA ARG A 48 -5.78 -3.07 -9.67
C ARG A 48 -5.33 -2.25 -10.87
N ASP A 49 -4.11 -2.51 -11.34
CA ASP A 49 -3.60 -1.93 -12.58
C ASP A 49 -4.26 -2.58 -13.81
N ILE A 50 -4.23 -1.84 -14.92
CA ILE A 50 -4.97 -2.19 -16.14
C ILE A 50 -4.32 -3.42 -16.79
N PRO A 51 -5.04 -4.53 -17.02
CA PRO A 51 -4.47 -5.69 -17.69
C PRO A 51 -4.20 -5.41 -19.18
N LEU A 52 -3.13 -5.98 -19.75
CA LEU A 52 -2.88 -5.94 -21.21
C LEU A 52 -3.91 -6.76 -22.01
N GLN A 53 -4.51 -7.78 -21.38
CA GLN A 53 -5.54 -8.62 -21.97
C GLN A 53 -6.64 -8.85 -20.95
N ARG A 54 -7.89 -8.83 -21.41
CA ARG A 54 -9.04 -9.09 -20.55
C ARG A 54 -8.91 -10.46 -19.89
N THR A 55 -8.88 -10.48 -18.56
CA THR A 55 -8.81 -11.71 -17.77
C THR A 55 -10.14 -11.97 -17.04
N SER A 56 -10.39 -13.22 -16.67
CA SER A 56 -11.53 -13.56 -15.80
C SER A 56 -11.31 -13.01 -14.38
N THR A 57 -12.39 -12.76 -13.65
CA THR A 57 -12.34 -12.18 -12.29
C THR A 57 -11.43 -12.98 -11.36
N PHE A 58 -11.48 -14.31 -11.42
CA PHE A 58 -10.65 -15.18 -10.59
C PHE A 58 -9.16 -15.08 -10.94
N ARG A 59 -8.81 -15.06 -12.24
CA ARG A 59 -7.42 -14.88 -12.67
C ARG A 59 -6.88 -13.51 -12.30
N SER A 60 -7.70 -12.46 -12.40
CA SER A 60 -7.33 -11.13 -11.92
C SER A 60 -7.05 -11.14 -10.42
N LEU A 61 -7.94 -11.73 -9.61
CA LEU A 61 -7.70 -11.83 -8.16
C LEU A 61 -6.40 -12.58 -7.83
N LEU A 62 -6.14 -13.70 -8.49
CA LEU A 62 -4.90 -14.47 -8.28
C LEU A 62 -3.65 -13.69 -8.70
N ARG A 63 -3.72 -12.94 -9.80
CA ARG A 63 -2.65 -12.04 -10.26
C ARG A 63 -2.38 -10.92 -9.25
N ASP A 64 -3.43 -10.36 -8.67
CA ASP A 64 -3.35 -9.21 -7.75
C ASP A 64 -3.09 -9.63 -6.28
N THR A 65 -2.79 -10.91 -6.04
CA THR A 65 -2.47 -11.46 -4.71
C THR A 65 -1.42 -10.65 -3.96
N PRO A 66 -0.31 -10.16 -4.58
CA PRO A 66 0.65 -9.31 -3.87
C PRO A 66 0.02 -8.07 -3.23
N LEU A 67 -0.86 -7.36 -3.95
CA LEU A 67 -1.56 -6.18 -3.40
C LEU A 67 -2.48 -6.55 -2.24
N VAL A 68 -3.19 -7.69 -2.35
CA VAL A 68 -4.08 -8.16 -1.28
C VAL A 68 -3.28 -8.53 -0.03
N LEU A 69 -2.14 -9.20 -0.19
CA LEU A 69 -1.25 -9.56 0.91
C LEU A 69 -0.67 -8.30 1.58
N VAL A 70 -0.22 -7.32 0.79
CA VAL A 70 0.25 -6.03 1.33
C VAL A 70 -0.90 -5.31 2.03
N ALA A 71 -2.10 -5.27 1.47
CA ALA A 71 -3.26 -4.65 2.13
C ALA A 71 -3.61 -5.30 3.48
N LEU A 72 -3.38 -6.61 3.62
CA LEU A 72 -3.67 -7.39 4.83
C LEU A 72 -2.55 -7.34 5.88
N PHE A 73 -1.28 -7.35 5.47
CA PHE A 73 -0.14 -7.45 6.38
C PHE A 73 0.66 -6.15 6.50
N ALA A 74 0.51 -5.21 5.57
CA ALA A 74 1.32 -4.00 5.50
C ALA A 74 0.51 -2.82 4.89
N PRO A 75 -0.62 -2.44 5.51
CA PRO A 75 -1.51 -1.40 4.97
C PRO A 75 -0.80 -0.05 4.81
N GLU A 76 0.25 0.20 5.59
CA GLU A 76 1.07 1.39 5.50
C GLU A 76 2.00 1.39 4.27
N LEU A 77 2.48 0.23 3.83
CA LEU A 77 3.21 0.10 2.56
C LEU A 77 2.27 0.29 1.36
N LEU A 78 1.01 -0.15 1.48
CA LEU A 78 0.00 0.16 0.47
C LEU A 78 -0.28 1.67 0.40
N PHE A 79 -0.30 2.35 1.55
CA PHE A 79 -0.42 3.81 1.59
C PHE A 79 0.79 4.50 0.95
N TYR A 80 2.01 4.04 1.25
CA TYR A 80 3.23 4.54 0.59
C TYR A 80 3.12 4.42 -0.94
N PHE A 81 2.70 3.26 -1.43
CA PHE A 81 2.46 3.03 -2.85
C PHE A 81 1.37 3.97 -3.42
N ALA A 82 0.28 4.18 -2.69
CA ALA A 82 -0.78 5.11 -3.08
C ALA A 82 -0.30 6.56 -3.18
N LEU A 83 0.52 7.00 -2.22
CA LEU A 83 1.14 8.31 -2.20
C LEU A 83 2.06 8.51 -3.42
N ASN A 84 2.90 7.52 -3.72
CA ASN A 84 3.80 7.57 -4.87
C ASN A 84 3.03 7.69 -6.20
N GLN A 85 1.98 6.89 -6.38
CA GLN A 85 1.14 6.99 -7.58
C GLN A 85 0.43 8.34 -7.67
N PHE A 86 -0.05 8.89 -6.55
CA PHE A 86 -0.67 10.21 -6.53
C PHE A 86 0.32 11.32 -6.95
N LEU A 87 1.55 11.27 -6.44
CA LEU A 87 2.58 12.24 -6.79
C LEU A 87 3.03 12.10 -8.25
N ALA A 88 3.21 10.87 -8.76
CA ALA A 88 3.50 10.61 -10.16
C ALA A 88 2.40 11.16 -11.09
N ALA A 89 1.14 10.85 -10.79
CA ALA A 89 -0.01 11.37 -11.52
C ALA A 89 -0.06 12.91 -11.49
N ARG A 90 0.19 13.51 -10.32
CA ARG A 90 0.21 14.97 -10.14
C ARG A 90 1.36 15.64 -10.89
N ASN A 91 2.53 15.01 -10.95
CA ASN A 91 3.66 15.54 -11.71
C ASN A 91 3.35 15.56 -13.21
N LEU A 92 2.74 14.50 -13.73
CA LEU A 92 2.33 14.43 -15.14
C LEU A 92 1.31 15.53 -15.49
N VAL A 93 0.34 15.78 -14.60
CA VAL A 93 -0.67 16.86 -14.71
C VAL A 93 -0.06 18.26 -14.67
N ARG A 94 1.03 18.46 -13.94
CA ARG A 94 1.70 19.77 -13.89
C ARG A 94 2.40 20.13 -15.20
N GLN A 95 2.79 19.13 -15.97
CA GLN A 95 3.58 19.29 -17.19
C GLN A 95 2.71 19.33 -18.45
N HIS A 96 1.47 18.81 -18.38
CA HIS A 96 0.60 18.62 -19.55
C HIS A 96 -0.87 18.94 -19.23
N SER A 97 -1.72 19.11 -20.24
CA SER A 97 -3.17 19.39 -20.12
C SER A 97 -4.01 18.25 -19.53
N PHE A 98 -3.37 17.25 -18.92
CA PHE A 98 -4.00 16.10 -18.31
C PHE A 98 -4.73 16.48 -17.01
N THR A 99 -5.83 15.78 -16.74
CA THR A 99 -6.46 15.85 -15.42
C THR A 99 -5.86 14.81 -14.50
N LEU A 100 -6.13 14.89 -13.20
CA LEU A 100 -5.64 13.88 -12.25
C LEU A 100 -6.13 12.46 -12.60
N LYS A 101 -7.31 12.32 -13.22
CA LYS A 101 -7.81 11.04 -13.75
C LYS A 101 -6.94 10.53 -14.91
N HIS A 102 -6.52 11.39 -15.83
CA HIS A 102 -5.57 11.03 -16.89
C HIS A 102 -4.21 10.63 -16.31
N GLY A 103 -3.72 11.39 -15.32
CA GLY A 103 -2.49 11.05 -14.59
C GLY A 103 -2.56 9.66 -13.96
N PHE A 104 -3.63 9.36 -13.22
CA PHE A 104 -3.82 8.03 -12.65
C PHE A 104 -3.98 6.94 -13.71
N TYR A 105 -4.73 7.22 -14.78
CA TYR A 105 -4.86 6.29 -15.90
C TYR A 105 -3.51 5.92 -16.51
N ALA A 106 -2.62 6.91 -16.71
CA ALA A 106 -1.25 6.68 -17.14
C ALA A 106 -0.44 5.85 -16.13
N THR A 107 -0.51 6.18 -14.83
CA THR A 107 0.21 5.41 -13.77
C THR A 107 -0.21 3.95 -13.69
N MET A 108 -1.45 3.62 -14.06
CA MET A 108 -1.98 2.25 -14.08
C MET A 108 -1.62 1.47 -15.35
N GLY A 109 -0.84 2.07 -16.26
CA GLY A 109 -0.50 1.50 -17.56
C GLY A 109 -1.64 1.57 -18.56
N GLY A 110 -2.42 2.65 -18.53
CA GLY A 110 -3.57 2.86 -19.40
C GLY A 110 -3.23 3.11 -20.86
N PHE A 111 -1.96 3.34 -21.22
CA PHE A 111 -1.51 3.46 -22.61
C PHE A 111 -0.59 2.28 -22.94
N ALA A 112 -0.86 1.61 -24.05
CA ALA A 112 -0.11 0.42 -24.45
C ALA A 112 0.02 0.27 -25.97
N PHE A 113 1.07 -0.43 -26.40
CA PHE A 113 1.29 -0.86 -27.77
C PHE A 113 0.94 -2.35 -27.92
N ARG A 114 0.37 -2.73 -29.07
CA ARG A 114 0.03 -4.13 -29.37
C ARG A 114 1.24 -5.00 -29.73
N GLN A 115 2.32 -4.36 -30.13
CA GLN A 115 3.55 -4.99 -30.59
C GLN A 115 4.73 -4.42 -29.81
N SER A 116 5.81 -5.17 -29.79
CA SER A 116 7.09 -4.79 -29.21
C SER A 116 8.21 -5.24 -30.14
N VAL A 117 9.40 -4.68 -29.98
CA VAL A 117 10.63 -5.15 -30.64
C VAL A 117 11.28 -6.21 -29.77
N GLY A 118 11.59 -7.36 -30.36
CA GLY A 118 12.32 -8.47 -29.74
C GLY A 118 13.81 -8.18 -29.61
N LYS A 119 14.54 -9.02 -28.86
CA LYS A 119 15.99 -8.87 -28.66
C LYS A 119 16.81 -9.00 -29.95
N ASP A 120 16.24 -9.66 -30.94
CA ASP A 120 16.76 -9.82 -32.30
C ASP A 120 16.47 -8.60 -33.20
N GLY A 121 15.82 -7.56 -32.68
CA GLY A 121 15.38 -6.40 -33.44
C GLY A 121 14.11 -6.65 -34.28
N CYS A 122 13.52 -7.86 -34.21
CA CYS A 122 12.33 -8.20 -34.96
C CYS A 122 11.05 -7.77 -34.24
N TRP A 123 10.04 -7.38 -35.01
CA TRP A 123 8.72 -7.05 -34.47
C TRP A 123 8.02 -8.31 -33.93
N CYS A 124 7.60 -8.25 -32.67
CA CYS A 124 6.91 -9.31 -31.96
C CYS A 124 5.50 -8.86 -31.58
N SER A 125 4.53 -9.78 -31.64
CA SER A 125 3.13 -9.53 -31.24
C SER A 125 2.92 -9.58 -29.72
N GLN A 126 3.90 -9.13 -28.94
CA GLN A 126 3.79 -9.03 -27.49
C GLN A 126 3.37 -7.61 -27.11
N PRO A 127 2.26 -7.44 -26.38
CA PRO A 127 1.80 -6.12 -25.99
C PRO A 127 2.68 -5.54 -24.88
N LEU A 128 2.84 -4.22 -24.89
CA LEU A 128 3.74 -3.50 -24.00
C LEU A 128 3.08 -2.22 -23.49
N LYS A 129 3.12 -1.97 -22.18
CA LYS A 129 2.58 -0.76 -21.56
C LYS A 129 3.60 0.36 -21.56
N LEU A 130 3.13 1.60 -21.66
CA LEU A 130 3.92 2.78 -21.32
C LEU A 130 3.89 3.00 -19.81
N THR A 131 5.06 3.25 -19.23
CA THR A 131 5.19 3.73 -17.84
C THR A 131 4.88 5.23 -17.77
N VAL A 132 4.86 5.83 -16.57
CA VAL A 132 4.63 7.28 -16.43
C VAL A 132 5.71 8.08 -17.16
N ASP A 133 6.97 7.64 -17.06
CA ASP A 133 8.09 8.26 -17.77
C ASP A 133 8.00 8.00 -19.28
N GLY A 134 7.53 6.81 -19.69
CA GLY A 134 7.13 6.51 -21.07
C GLY A 134 6.14 7.51 -21.63
N VAL A 135 5.02 7.69 -20.93
CA VAL A 135 3.98 8.66 -21.33
C VAL A 135 4.56 10.07 -21.37
N LYS A 136 5.32 10.49 -20.36
CA LYS A 136 5.97 11.80 -20.34
C LYS A 136 6.90 11.99 -21.54
N PHE A 137 7.70 10.99 -21.88
CA PHE A 137 8.59 11.03 -23.03
C PHE A 137 7.82 11.19 -24.35
N VAL A 138 6.76 10.39 -24.54
CA VAL A 138 5.91 10.47 -25.74
C VAL A 138 5.25 11.83 -25.84
N VAL A 139 4.67 12.38 -24.76
CA VAL A 139 4.04 13.71 -24.82
C VAL A 139 5.06 14.82 -25.13
N GLN A 140 6.30 14.69 -24.64
CA GLN A 140 7.34 15.69 -24.88
C GLN A 140 7.87 15.71 -26.32
N HIS A 141 7.94 14.54 -26.97
CA HIS A 141 8.57 14.42 -28.30
C HIS A 141 7.55 14.28 -29.43
N GLU A 142 6.45 13.55 -29.20
CA GLU A 142 5.44 13.20 -30.20
C GLU A 142 4.03 13.21 -29.58
N PRO A 143 3.50 14.39 -29.18
CA PRO A 143 2.22 14.49 -28.48
C PRO A 143 1.03 13.94 -29.28
N ASP A 144 1.10 14.03 -30.61
CA ASP A 144 0.04 13.56 -31.53
C ASP A 144 -0.18 12.04 -31.48
N LEU A 145 0.80 11.27 -30.95
CA LEU A 145 0.68 9.82 -30.80
C LEU A 145 -0.21 9.42 -29.63
N ILE A 146 -0.38 10.29 -28.62
CA ILE A 146 -1.29 10.00 -27.52
C ILE A 146 -2.70 10.41 -27.95
N PRO A 147 -3.65 9.47 -28.02
CA PRO A 147 -5.01 9.80 -28.42
C PRO A 147 -5.65 10.72 -27.38
N ASP A 148 -6.35 11.75 -27.86
CA ASP A 148 -7.19 12.61 -27.03
C ASP A 148 -8.27 11.76 -26.35
N LEU A 149 -8.05 11.47 -25.07
CA LEU A 149 -8.92 10.62 -24.29
C LEU A 149 -9.85 11.51 -23.44
N PRO A 150 -11.16 11.58 -23.74
CA PRO A 150 -12.07 12.35 -22.91
C PRO A 150 -12.26 11.67 -21.55
N ILE A 151 -12.39 12.48 -20.49
CA ILE A 151 -12.56 12.00 -19.11
C ILE A 151 -13.79 11.08 -18.97
N THR A 152 -14.84 11.35 -19.75
CA THR A 152 -16.06 10.53 -19.83
C THR A 152 -15.75 9.11 -20.29
N SER A 153 -14.88 8.94 -21.30
CA SER A 153 -14.48 7.60 -21.76
C SER A 153 -13.75 6.79 -20.68
N ILE A 154 -13.00 7.44 -19.78
CA ILE A 154 -12.36 6.75 -18.64
C ILE A 154 -13.41 6.43 -17.58
N ALA A 155 -14.31 7.38 -17.31
CA ALA A 155 -15.37 7.20 -16.33
C ALA A 155 -16.30 6.04 -16.71
N ASP A 156 -16.70 5.95 -17.98
CA ASP A 156 -17.60 4.91 -18.50
C ASP A 156 -16.98 3.51 -18.46
N ARG A 157 -15.65 3.41 -18.60
CA ARG A 157 -14.91 2.14 -18.48
C ARG A 157 -14.62 1.77 -17.03
N SER A 158 -14.67 2.73 -16.11
CA SER A 158 -14.34 2.50 -14.72
C SER A 158 -15.55 1.97 -13.96
N LYS A 159 -15.35 0.87 -13.21
CA LYS A 159 -16.35 0.35 -12.28
C LYS A 159 -16.30 1.03 -10.91
N SER A 160 -15.65 2.20 -10.81
CA SER A 160 -15.53 2.93 -9.55
C SER A 160 -16.88 3.56 -9.18
N ASN A 161 -17.50 3.07 -8.11
CA ASN A 161 -18.72 3.68 -7.57
C ASN A 161 -18.36 4.64 -6.44
N SER A 162 -18.63 5.94 -6.62
CA SER A 162 -18.45 6.96 -5.57
C SER A 162 -19.22 6.63 -4.29
N LEU A 163 -20.37 5.95 -4.40
CA LEU A 163 -21.13 5.48 -3.23
C LEU A 163 -20.34 4.46 -2.41
N GLY A 164 -19.64 3.52 -3.04
CA GLY A 164 -18.83 2.52 -2.33
C GLY A 164 -17.68 3.17 -1.55
N LYS A 165 -17.00 4.16 -2.17
CA LYS A 165 -15.96 4.95 -1.49
C LYS A 165 -16.53 5.76 -0.32
N ALA A 166 -17.71 6.35 -0.47
CA ALA A 166 -18.37 7.08 0.61
C ALA A 166 -18.77 6.16 1.77
N LEU A 167 -19.36 4.99 1.48
CA LEU A 167 -19.71 3.99 2.49
C LEU A 167 -18.48 3.49 3.25
N LEU A 168 -17.36 3.26 2.56
CA LEU A 168 -16.08 2.94 3.21
C LEU A 168 -15.66 4.04 4.18
N VAL A 169 -15.67 5.30 3.74
CA VAL A 169 -15.27 6.44 4.59
C VAL A 169 -16.15 6.52 5.82
N VAL A 170 -17.47 6.35 5.66
CA VAL A 170 -18.42 6.33 6.79
C VAL A 170 -18.12 5.17 7.74
N GLN A 171 -17.94 3.95 7.22
CA GLN A 171 -17.65 2.75 8.03
C GLN A 171 -16.37 2.93 8.86
N VAL A 172 -15.29 3.39 8.25
CA VAL A 172 -14.01 3.54 8.95
C VAL A 172 -14.04 4.74 9.90
N ALA A 173 -14.64 5.86 9.50
CA ALA A 173 -14.81 7.01 10.39
C ALA A 173 -15.65 6.66 11.63
N TRP A 174 -16.71 5.87 11.45
CA TRP A 174 -17.52 5.35 12.53
C TRP A 174 -16.71 4.45 13.47
N PHE A 175 -15.91 3.54 12.92
CA PHE A 175 -15.02 2.70 13.70
C PHE A 175 -13.99 3.53 14.50
N CYS A 176 -13.34 4.50 13.85
CA CYS A 176 -12.38 5.40 14.50
C CYS A 176 -13.03 6.22 15.62
N LEU A 177 -14.27 6.70 15.43
CA LEU A 177 -15.01 7.43 16.47
C LEU A 177 -15.32 6.54 17.68
N ASN A 178 -15.69 5.27 17.47
CA ASN A 178 -15.86 4.30 18.54
C ASN A 178 -14.54 4.10 19.32
N CYS A 179 -13.42 3.90 18.64
CA CYS A 179 -12.12 3.77 19.29
C CYS A 179 -11.72 5.04 20.06
N ALA A 180 -11.90 6.21 19.46
CA ALA A 180 -11.56 7.50 20.06
C ALA A 180 -12.37 7.77 21.34
N SER A 181 -13.67 7.47 21.34
CA SER A 181 -14.50 7.64 22.54
C SER A 181 -14.08 6.70 23.67
N ARG A 182 -13.73 5.45 23.35
CA ARG A 182 -13.23 4.50 24.37
C ARG A 182 -11.93 5.00 24.99
N LEU A 183 -11.00 5.48 24.16
CA LEU A 183 -9.75 6.08 24.63
C LEU A 183 -10.02 7.32 25.50
N ALA A 184 -10.96 8.19 25.12
CA ALA A 184 -11.34 9.37 25.89
C ALA A 184 -11.96 9.01 27.27
N GLU A 185 -12.75 7.94 27.33
CA GLU A 185 -13.35 7.40 28.55
C GLU A 185 -12.40 6.51 29.35
N ARG A 186 -11.14 6.34 28.91
CA ARG A 186 -10.13 5.44 29.50
C ARG A 186 -10.55 3.97 29.55
N ILE A 187 -11.41 3.56 28.62
CA ILE A 187 -11.81 2.18 28.43
C ILE A 187 -10.78 1.51 27.51
N PRO A 188 -10.22 0.34 27.87
CA PRO A 188 -9.22 -0.33 27.05
C PRO A 188 -9.80 -0.77 25.70
N LEU A 189 -8.97 -0.64 24.66
CA LEU A 189 -9.23 -1.25 23.35
C LEU A 189 -8.72 -2.70 23.37
N SER A 190 -9.45 -3.59 22.71
CA SER A 190 -8.93 -4.92 22.37
C SER A 190 -7.77 -4.79 21.36
N LEU A 191 -6.87 -5.77 21.33
CA LEU A 191 -5.77 -5.77 20.35
C LEU A 191 -6.30 -5.78 18.91
N LEU A 192 -7.41 -6.50 18.67
CA LEU A 192 -8.08 -6.50 17.38
C LEU A 192 -8.59 -5.12 16.97
N GLU A 193 -9.11 -4.33 17.92
CA GLU A 193 -9.50 -2.94 17.64
C GLU A 193 -8.30 -2.06 17.33
N VAL A 194 -7.19 -2.24 18.04
CA VAL A 194 -5.95 -1.49 17.78
C VAL A 194 -5.41 -1.79 16.38
N SER A 195 -5.34 -3.07 16.01
CA SER A 195 -4.91 -3.50 14.67
C SER A 195 -5.86 -3.01 13.57
N THR A 196 -7.17 -3.05 13.81
CA THR A 196 -8.18 -2.55 12.87
C THR A 196 -8.11 -1.04 12.73
N LEU A 197 -7.86 -0.31 13.83
CA LEU A 197 -7.69 1.14 13.81
C LEU A 197 -6.48 1.53 12.96
N ALA A 198 -5.35 0.85 13.14
CA ALA A 198 -4.15 1.06 12.33
C ALA A 198 -4.42 0.79 10.83
N HIS A 199 -5.05 -0.34 10.50
CA HIS A 199 -5.45 -0.66 9.13
C HIS A 199 -6.41 0.39 8.54
N GLY A 200 -7.42 0.80 9.32
CA GLY A 200 -8.42 1.78 8.92
C GLY A 200 -7.80 3.13 8.60
N LEU A 201 -6.90 3.64 9.44
CA LEU A 201 -6.24 4.94 9.23
C LEU A 201 -5.39 4.97 7.95
N PHE A 202 -4.58 3.94 7.70
CA PHE A 202 -3.79 3.86 6.47
C PHE A 202 -4.65 3.60 5.24
N THR A 203 -5.75 2.85 5.38
CA THR A 203 -6.70 2.66 4.28
C THR A 203 -7.42 3.97 3.93
N LEU A 204 -7.90 4.73 4.91
CA LEU A 204 -8.51 6.05 4.67
C LEU A 204 -7.53 7.00 3.96
N SER A 205 -6.27 7.00 4.41
CA SER A 205 -5.20 7.80 3.81
C SER A 205 -4.95 7.38 2.36
N SER A 206 -4.91 6.07 2.09
CA SER A 206 -4.77 5.50 0.73
C SER A 206 -5.96 5.88 -0.15
N CYS A 207 -7.18 5.79 0.36
CA CYS A 207 -8.41 6.15 -0.34
C CYS A 207 -8.47 7.65 -0.67
N ALA A 208 -7.95 8.51 0.21
CA ALA A 208 -7.84 9.94 -0.07
C ALA A 208 -6.87 10.21 -1.22
N MET A 209 -5.69 9.56 -1.23
CA MET A 209 -4.72 9.67 -2.33
C MET A 209 -5.29 9.15 -3.65
N TRP A 210 -6.03 8.04 -3.62
CA TRP A 210 -6.63 7.39 -4.79
C TRP A 210 -8.06 7.82 -5.11
N TRP A 211 -8.54 8.93 -4.56
CA TRP A 211 -9.94 9.35 -4.78
C TRP A 211 -10.29 9.46 -6.27
N SER A 212 -9.37 10.03 -7.06
CA SER A 212 -9.49 10.21 -8.51
C SER A 212 -8.96 9.02 -9.32
N LYS A 213 -8.40 7.97 -8.70
CA LYS A 213 -7.89 6.80 -9.41
C LYS A 213 -9.08 5.97 -9.94
N PRO A 214 -9.14 5.68 -11.25
CA PRO A 214 -10.14 4.77 -11.81
C PRO A 214 -10.02 3.36 -11.23
N LEU A 215 -11.15 2.67 -11.09
CA LEU A 215 -11.21 1.30 -10.57
C LEU A 215 -11.62 0.31 -11.67
N THR A 216 -10.95 -0.84 -11.72
CA THR A 216 -11.29 -2.03 -12.54
C THR A 216 -11.59 -1.70 -14.01
N ILE A 217 -10.62 -1.07 -14.68
CA ILE A 217 -10.64 -0.91 -16.13
C ILE A 217 -10.11 -2.20 -16.76
N ASP A 218 -10.86 -2.74 -17.72
CA ASP A 218 -10.61 -4.08 -18.28
C ASP A 218 -9.58 -4.10 -19.43
N GLU A 219 -9.27 -2.94 -20.04
CA GLU A 219 -8.29 -2.83 -21.13
C GLU A 219 -7.64 -1.43 -21.23
N PRO A 220 -6.38 -1.35 -21.70
CA PRO A 220 -5.70 -0.09 -21.94
C PRO A 220 -6.17 0.53 -23.27
N THR A 221 -5.86 1.80 -23.44
CA THR A 221 -5.97 2.50 -24.70
C THR A 221 -4.76 2.16 -25.57
N TRP A 222 -5.05 1.56 -26.73
CA TRP A 222 -4.03 1.11 -27.66
C TRP A 222 -3.53 2.26 -28.53
N ILE A 223 -2.22 2.50 -28.54
CA ILE A 223 -1.57 3.44 -29.46
C ILE A 223 -1.33 2.72 -30.79
N SER A 224 -1.72 3.36 -31.89
CA SER A 224 -1.59 2.78 -33.23
C SER A 224 -0.16 2.88 -33.74
N LEU A 225 0.40 1.76 -34.18
CA LEU A 225 1.72 1.68 -34.85
C LEU A 225 1.59 1.77 -36.38
N GLY A 226 0.54 2.43 -36.88
CA GLY A 226 0.33 2.61 -38.32
C GLY A 226 1.37 3.52 -38.98
N ASP A 227 1.93 4.47 -38.22
CA ASP A 227 2.96 5.39 -38.67
C ASP A 227 4.36 4.84 -38.36
N ASN A 228 5.32 5.05 -39.26
CA ASN A 228 6.73 4.72 -39.05
C ASN A 228 7.30 5.49 -37.84
N ARG A 229 6.83 6.72 -37.60
CA ARG A 229 7.23 7.51 -36.42
C ARG A 229 6.91 6.81 -35.10
N ALA A 230 5.71 6.23 -35.00
CA ALA A 230 5.29 5.49 -33.81
C ALA A 230 6.14 4.23 -33.58
N LYS A 231 6.58 3.57 -34.66
CA LYS A 231 7.47 2.41 -34.62
C LYS A 231 8.88 2.78 -34.18
N GLU A 232 9.43 3.86 -34.74
CA GLU A 232 10.75 4.39 -34.38
C GLU A 232 10.79 4.82 -32.92
N LEU A 233 9.76 5.54 -32.46
CA LEU A 233 9.65 5.95 -31.07
C LEU A 233 9.57 4.76 -30.13
N LEU A 234 8.74 3.75 -30.44
CA LEU A 234 8.66 2.54 -29.62
C LEU A 234 10.02 1.80 -29.56
N ALA A 235 10.71 1.68 -30.70
CA ALA A 235 12.04 1.08 -30.74
C ALA A 235 13.03 1.87 -29.86
N LEU A 236 13.03 3.20 -29.96
CA LEU A 236 13.84 4.08 -29.12
C LEU A 236 13.52 3.88 -27.63
N LEU A 237 12.24 3.89 -27.25
CA LEU A 237 11.82 3.70 -25.87
C LEU A 237 12.30 2.36 -25.32
N GLN A 238 12.26 1.30 -26.13
CA GLN A 238 12.76 -0.02 -25.72
C GLN A 238 14.28 -0.09 -25.65
N ILE A 239 15.00 0.58 -26.57
CA ILE A 239 16.47 0.68 -26.50
C ILE A 239 16.87 1.41 -25.21
N LEU A 240 16.30 2.59 -24.98
CA LEU A 240 16.54 3.35 -23.75
C LEU A 240 16.16 2.56 -22.49
N SER A 241 15.08 1.76 -22.57
CA SER A 241 14.67 0.88 -21.47
C SER A 241 15.66 -0.27 -21.19
N ASN A 242 16.44 -0.69 -22.19
CA ASN A 242 17.39 -1.82 -22.10
C ASN A 242 18.82 -1.35 -21.81
N ASP A 243 19.21 -0.13 -22.21
CA ASP A 243 20.56 0.44 -22.01
C ASP A 243 20.82 0.77 -20.53
N ASP A 244 19.76 1.07 -19.77
CA ASP A 244 19.82 1.34 -18.32
C ASP A 244 20.30 0.14 -17.47
N ASP A 245 20.48 -1.06 -18.06
CA ASP A 245 21.00 -2.24 -17.37
C ASP A 245 22.56 -2.29 -17.30
N GLU A 246 23.29 -1.54 -18.13
CA GLU A 246 24.77 -1.63 -18.21
C GLU A 246 25.55 -0.45 -17.58
N GLU A 247 24.97 0.76 -17.49
CA GLU A 247 25.68 1.93 -16.92
C GLU A 247 25.22 2.26 -15.49
N GLN A 248 26.03 1.78 -14.56
CA GLN A 248 25.79 1.70 -13.13
C GLN A 248 25.89 3.08 -12.43
N MET A 249 24.76 3.74 -12.12
CA MET A 249 24.66 4.70 -11.00
C MET A 249 23.26 4.70 -10.33
N THR A 250 22.94 3.57 -9.68
CA THR A 250 22.27 3.44 -8.37
C THR A 250 21.03 4.31 -8.03
N ILE A 251 19.84 3.96 -8.54
CA ILE A 251 18.52 4.24 -7.90
C ILE A 251 17.49 3.18 -8.39
N PRO A 252 16.62 2.58 -7.55
CA PRO A 252 15.35 2.10 -8.12
C PRO A 252 14.10 2.12 -7.22
N TYR A 253 13.02 2.76 -7.69
CA TYR A 253 11.70 2.08 -7.77
C TYR A 253 11.11 2.31 -9.13
N GLY A 254 11.01 1.22 -9.88
CA GLY A 254 10.39 1.21 -11.19
C GLY A 254 11.17 2.04 -12.20
N ARG A 255 12.12 1.39 -12.89
CA ARG A 255 12.35 1.63 -14.31
C ARG A 255 12.30 3.09 -14.79
N HIS A 256 13.47 3.63 -15.11
CA HIS A 256 13.59 4.54 -16.25
C HIS A 256 13.22 3.85 -17.59
N ALA A 257 12.88 2.56 -17.58
CA ALA A 257 12.19 1.99 -18.71
C ALA A 257 10.85 2.69 -18.92
N TYR A 258 10.81 3.36 -20.06
CA TYR A 258 9.65 3.95 -20.68
C TYR A 258 8.53 2.93 -20.95
N THR A 259 8.86 1.64 -20.89
CA THR A 259 7.93 0.55 -21.21
C THR A 259 7.97 -0.58 -20.18
N THR A 260 6.86 -1.29 -20.00
CA THR A 260 6.80 -2.50 -19.16
C THR A 260 5.78 -3.52 -19.62
N SER A 261 6.14 -4.80 -19.48
CA SER A 261 5.22 -5.94 -19.65
C SER A 261 4.59 -6.37 -18.34
N ASP A 262 5.11 -5.89 -17.20
CA ASP A 262 4.64 -6.29 -15.89
C ASP A 262 3.27 -5.67 -15.58
N LEU A 263 2.43 -6.47 -14.93
CA LEU A 263 1.02 -6.17 -14.74
C LEU A 263 0.68 -5.73 -13.32
N VAL A 264 1.52 -6.11 -12.34
CA VAL A 264 1.30 -5.96 -10.91
C VAL A 264 2.68 -5.84 -10.23
N PRO A 265 2.90 -4.87 -9.33
CA PRO A 265 4.12 -4.81 -8.52
C PRO A 265 4.30 -6.09 -7.70
N LYS A 266 5.52 -6.61 -7.66
CA LYS A 266 5.85 -7.77 -6.83
C LYS A 266 5.83 -7.41 -5.33
N LEU A 267 5.84 -8.41 -4.45
CA LEU A 267 5.77 -8.15 -3.01
C LEU A 267 7.03 -7.45 -2.49
N ASP A 268 8.19 -7.86 -2.97
CA ASP A 268 9.49 -7.27 -2.68
C ASP A 268 9.60 -5.83 -3.20
N GLU A 269 8.86 -5.52 -4.27
CA GLU A 269 8.60 -4.17 -4.80
C GLU A 269 7.68 -3.29 -3.90
N PHE A 270 7.31 -3.69 -2.70
CA PHE A 270 6.73 -2.76 -1.72
C PHE A 270 7.71 -2.38 -0.60
N PHE A 271 8.82 -3.12 -0.48
CA PHE A 271 9.75 -3.00 0.64
C PHE A 271 11.01 -2.22 0.31
N ASP A 272 11.53 -2.35 -0.90
CA ASP A 272 12.43 -1.32 -1.40
C ASP A 272 11.53 -0.02 -1.44
N ALA A 273 12.04 1.19 -1.24
CA ALA A 273 11.14 2.34 -1.07
C ALA A 273 11.73 3.60 -1.68
N LYS A 274 11.54 3.77 -3.01
CA LYS A 274 12.13 4.87 -3.80
C LYS A 274 11.13 5.55 -4.73
N GLY A 275 10.05 6.07 -4.16
CA GLY A 275 8.90 6.55 -4.93
C GLY A 275 8.94 8.01 -5.39
N PHE A 276 9.89 8.83 -4.90
CA PHE A 276 9.78 10.29 -5.03
C PHE A 276 10.65 10.94 -6.12
N ALA A 277 11.07 10.20 -7.15
CA ALA A 277 11.89 10.73 -8.26
C ALA A 277 11.22 11.89 -9.05
N THR A 278 9.98 12.23 -8.72
CA THR A 278 9.24 13.36 -9.29
C THR A 278 9.78 14.74 -8.90
N PHE A 279 10.64 14.85 -7.87
CA PHE A 279 11.25 16.13 -7.48
C PHE A 279 12.45 16.51 -8.37
N SER A 280 12.62 17.81 -8.61
CA SER A 280 13.66 18.33 -9.52
C SER A 280 15.08 18.27 -8.94
N SER A 281 15.22 18.31 -7.61
CA SER A 281 16.51 18.20 -6.93
C SER A 281 16.70 16.78 -6.39
N TYR A 282 17.81 16.14 -6.77
CA TYR A 282 18.18 14.81 -6.27
C TYR A 282 18.23 14.76 -4.74
N ALA A 283 18.80 15.78 -4.10
CA ALA A 283 18.87 15.86 -2.65
C ALA A 283 17.47 15.93 -2.00
N LEU A 284 16.58 16.77 -2.54
CA LEU A 284 15.22 16.90 -2.02
C LEU A 284 14.41 15.61 -2.19
N TYR A 285 14.58 14.94 -3.34
CA TYR A 285 14.03 13.61 -3.60
C TYR A 285 14.45 12.63 -2.50
N ARG A 286 15.76 12.42 -2.30
CA ARG A 286 16.27 11.45 -1.33
C ARG A 286 15.90 11.80 0.11
N CYS A 287 15.95 13.07 0.49
CA CYS A 287 15.51 13.51 1.82
C CYS A 287 14.03 13.19 2.07
N THR A 288 13.17 13.44 1.09
CA THR A 288 11.73 13.14 1.21
C THR A 288 11.50 11.63 1.30
N ASP A 289 12.23 10.86 0.51
CA ASP A 289 12.21 9.40 0.51
C ASP A 289 12.59 8.85 1.89
N TYR A 290 13.72 9.25 2.45
CA TYR A 290 14.14 8.86 3.80
C TYR A 290 13.13 9.26 4.87
N ALA A 291 12.58 10.47 4.79
CA ALA A 291 11.60 10.96 5.74
C ALA A 291 10.32 10.11 5.70
N VAL A 292 9.79 9.83 4.51
CA VAL A 292 8.52 9.09 4.39
C VAL A 292 8.71 7.61 4.74
N THR A 293 9.78 6.99 4.24
CA THR A 293 10.11 5.58 4.50
C THR A 293 10.38 5.31 5.97
N THR A 294 10.88 6.29 6.71
CA THR A 294 11.05 6.19 8.16
C THR A 294 9.73 6.47 8.89
N CYS A 295 9.01 7.54 8.55
CA CYS A 295 7.84 7.99 9.30
C CYS A 295 6.64 7.05 9.15
N ILE A 296 6.40 6.46 7.98
CA ILE A 296 5.21 5.62 7.75
C ILE A 296 5.23 4.36 8.63
N PRO A 297 6.27 3.49 8.60
CA PRO A 297 6.35 2.33 9.48
C PRO A 297 6.43 2.72 10.96
N LEU A 298 7.08 3.85 11.27
CA LEU A 298 7.13 4.38 12.63
C LEU A 298 5.73 4.63 13.18
N ILE A 299 4.89 5.34 12.42
CA ILE A 299 3.51 5.64 12.82
C ILE A 299 2.69 4.35 12.94
N TYR A 300 2.82 3.42 11.98
CA TYR A 300 2.10 2.16 12.01
C TYR A 300 2.47 1.29 13.22
N GLY A 301 3.76 1.09 13.49
CA GLY A 301 4.23 0.35 14.66
C GLY A 301 3.87 1.05 15.97
N PHE A 302 3.90 2.39 16.02
CA PHE A 302 3.52 3.16 17.20
C PHE A 302 2.03 2.98 17.57
N LEU A 303 1.13 2.88 16.59
CA LEU A 303 -0.28 2.62 16.87
C LEU A 303 -0.51 1.29 17.62
N HIS A 304 0.29 0.26 17.33
CA HIS A 304 0.24 -1.01 18.07
C HIS A 304 0.73 -0.91 19.52
N LEU A 305 1.46 0.16 19.87
CA LEU A 305 1.83 0.47 21.25
C LEU A 305 0.67 1.10 22.06
N LEU A 306 -0.45 1.44 21.44
CA LEU A 306 -1.68 1.80 22.20
C LEU A 306 -2.13 0.65 23.11
N ALA A 307 -1.80 -0.59 22.74
CA ALA A 307 -2.05 -1.79 23.54
C ALA A 307 -0.96 -2.11 24.57
N LEU A 308 -0.04 -1.18 24.89
CA LEU A 308 1.07 -1.44 25.83
C LEU A 308 0.64 -1.92 27.24
N ARG A 309 -0.55 -1.47 27.66
CA ARG A 309 -1.18 -1.83 28.94
C ARG A 309 -2.21 -2.95 28.83
N ALA A 310 -2.36 -3.56 27.65
CA ALA A 310 -3.25 -4.69 27.47
C ALA A 310 -2.80 -5.87 28.34
N GLN A 311 -3.78 -6.63 28.83
CA GLN A 311 -3.53 -7.86 29.58
C GLN A 311 -3.27 -8.97 28.56
N PHE A 312 -2.25 -9.77 28.82
CA PHE A 312 -1.90 -10.96 28.04
C PHE A 312 -1.91 -12.18 28.97
N PRO A 313 -2.35 -13.36 28.50
CA PRO A 313 -2.27 -14.61 29.25
C PRO A 313 -0.83 -14.94 29.69
N THR A 314 0.15 -14.74 28.80
CA THR A 314 1.56 -14.99 29.15
C THR A 314 2.45 -13.78 28.95
N SER A 315 3.53 -13.71 29.74
CA SER A 315 4.59 -12.70 29.55
C SER A 315 5.25 -12.80 28.18
N ASN A 316 5.41 -14.02 27.65
CA ASN A 316 6.03 -14.25 26.35
C ASN A 316 5.20 -13.62 25.21
N GLU A 317 3.88 -13.76 25.25
CA GLU A 317 2.99 -13.19 24.23
C GLU A 317 3.02 -11.66 24.23
N ARG A 318 3.05 -11.06 25.42
CA ARG A 318 3.20 -9.61 25.61
C ARG A 318 4.52 -9.10 25.08
N ASP A 319 5.60 -9.82 25.38
CA ASP A 319 6.95 -9.39 24.98
C ASP A 319 7.12 -9.57 23.46
N LEU A 320 6.61 -10.65 22.88
CA LEU A 320 6.56 -10.84 21.42
C LEU A 320 5.73 -9.77 20.72
N TRP A 321 4.60 -9.34 21.28
CA TRP A 321 3.81 -8.23 20.74
C TRP A 321 4.62 -6.94 20.67
N ARG A 322 5.32 -6.61 21.77
CA ARG A 322 6.17 -5.42 21.85
C ARG A 322 7.34 -5.50 20.88
N ILE A 323 8.01 -6.66 20.80
CA ILE A 323 9.10 -6.89 19.86
C ILE A 323 8.61 -6.73 18.42
N ALA A 324 7.48 -7.35 18.06
CA ALA A 324 6.90 -7.25 16.72
C ALA A 324 6.55 -5.80 16.35
N ALA A 325 5.93 -5.05 17.26
CA ALA A 325 5.63 -3.63 17.05
C ALA A 325 6.92 -2.79 16.86
N VAL A 326 7.97 -3.06 17.63
CA VAL A 326 9.28 -2.37 17.50
C VAL A 326 9.99 -2.73 16.20
N VAL A 327 9.96 -4.00 15.77
CA VAL A 327 10.54 -4.45 14.49
C VAL A 327 9.90 -3.69 13.33
N ILE A 328 8.57 -3.58 13.30
CA ILE A 328 7.84 -2.83 12.28
C ILE A 328 8.16 -1.32 12.37
N MET A 329 8.18 -0.76 13.58
CA MET A 329 8.46 0.66 13.81
C MET A 329 9.88 1.07 13.35
N SER A 330 10.85 0.17 13.48
CA SER A 330 12.27 0.45 13.18
C SER A 330 12.71 0.01 11.78
N SER A 331 11.91 -0.77 11.04
CA SER A 331 12.27 -1.29 9.72
C SER A 331 12.58 -0.17 8.71
N GLY A 332 11.75 0.88 8.69
CA GLY A 332 11.94 2.04 7.81
C GLY A 332 13.19 2.86 8.14
N ALA A 333 13.47 3.07 9.44
CA ALA A 333 14.69 3.75 9.88
C ALA A 333 15.95 2.96 9.51
N PHE A 334 15.91 1.64 9.67
CA PHE A 334 17.00 0.74 9.29
C PHE A 334 17.26 0.80 7.78
N GLN A 335 16.21 0.79 6.96
CA GLN A 335 16.30 0.99 5.52
C GLN A 335 16.93 2.34 5.17
N ALA A 336 16.38 3.45 5.68
CA ALA A 336 16.92 4.78 5.41
C ALA A 336 18.40 4.89 5.82
N MET A 337 18.80 4.28 6.94
CA MET A 337 20.19 4.23 7.38
C MET A 337 21.10 3.53 6.36
N VAL A 338 20.70 2.35 5.87
CA VAL A 338 21.50 1.59 4.88
C VAL A 338 21.64 2.40 3.57
N GLU A 339 20.59 3.10 3.15
CA GLU A 339 20.63 3.94 1.95
C GLU A 339 21.49 5.20 2.13
N VAL A 340 21.39 5.88 3.27
CA VAL A 340 22.22 7.05 3.60
C VAL A 340 23.71 6.67 3.65
N ILE A 341 24.04 5.54 4.28
CA ILE A 341 25.40 5.01 4.28
C ILE A 341 25.87 4.83 2.84
N LYS A 342 25.01 4.31 1.97
CA LYS A 342 25.36 4.10 0.58
C LYS A 342 25.65 5.40 -0.17
N ASP A 343 24.68 6.31 -0.15
CA ASP A 343 24.68 7.47 -1.01
C ASP A 343 25.69 8.54 -0.60
N ILE A 344 25.97 8.65 0.70
CA ILE A 344 26.80 9.73 1.24
C ILE A 344 28.23 9.25 1.49
N TYR A 345 28.39 8.07 2.12
CA TYR A 345 29.71 7.67 2.62
C TYR A 345 30.57 6.96 1.57
N PHE A 346 30.01 6.15 0.66
CA PHE A 346 30.84 5.42 -0.32
C PHE A 346 31.45 6.29 -1.40
N PRO A 347 30.71 7.24 -2.02
CA PRO A 347 31.33 8.19 -2.93
C PRO A 347 32.42 9.01 -2.25
N GLY A 348 32.20 9.40 -0.98
CA GLY A 348 33.18 10.15 -0.18
C GLY A 348 34.44 9.35 0.20
N LEU A 349 34.36 8.02 0.27
CA LEU A 349 35.47 7.13 0.60
C LEU A 349 36.20 6.58 -0.64
N GLY A 350 35.74 6.90 -1.85
CA GLY A 350 36.34 6.41 -3.10
C GLY A 350 36.25 4.89 -3.26
N VAL A 351 35.26 4.25 -2.64
CA VAL A 351 35.04 2.80 -2.75
C VAL A 351 34.56 2.48 -4.16
N SER A 352 35.36 1.75 -4.94
CA SER A 352 34.98 1.29 -6.28
C SER A 352 35.39 -0.18 -6.52
N GLY A 353 34.71 -0.83 -7.48
CA GLY A 353 35.05 -2.19 -7.93
C GLY A 353 34.42 -3.30 -7.10
N SER A 354 35.22 -4.32 -6.72
CA SER A 354 34.73 -5.56 -6.09
C SER A 354 33.97 -5.32 -4.78
N LEU A 355 34.38 -4.31 -4.00
CA LEU A 355 33.72 -3.97 -2.73
C LEU A 355 32.30 -3.43 -2.97
N GLU A 356 32.13 -2.55 -3.95
CA GLU A 356 30.80 -2.02 -4.33
C GLU A 356 29.86 -3.14 -4.79
N GLN A 357 30.37 -4.07 -5.62
CA GLN A 357 29.58 -5.23 -6.07
C GLN A 357 29.19 -6.17 -4.93
N ALA A 358 30.10 -6.45 -3.99
CA ALA A 358 29.79 -7.27 -2.82
C ALA A 358 28.72 -6.62 -1.94
N MET A 359 28.75 -5.29 -1.83
CA MET A 359 27.78 -4.50 -1.08
C MET A 359 26.42 -4.41 -1.76
N ASP A 360 26.38 -4.27 -3.08
CA ASP A 360 25.10 -4.32 -3.80
C ASP A 360 24.45 -5.71 -3.69
N ARG A 361 25.26 -6.78 -3.68
CA ARG A 361 24.75 -8.12 -3.36
C ARG A 361 24.21 -8.23 -1.94
N SER A 362 24.93 -7.72 -0.94
CA SER A 362 24.48 -7.77 0.46
C SER A 362 23.21 -6.95 0.66
N LYS A 363 23.14 -5.75 0.06
CA LYS A 363 21.94 -4.92 -0.01
C LYS A 363 20.77 -5.72 -0.59
N ASN A 364 20.94 -6.32 -1.77
CA ASN A 364 19.86 -7.08 -2.40
C ASN A 364 19.36 -8.24 -1.50
N ILE A 365 20.25 -8.92 -0.78
CA ILE A 365 19.85 -9.96 0.18
C ILE A 365 19.07 -9.37 1.36
N VAL A 366 19.56 -8.28 1.95
CA VAL A 366 18.90 -7.64 3.09
C VAL A 366 17.51 -7.11 2.70
N TYR A 367 17.42 -6.39 1.59
CA TYR A 367 16.20 -5.72 1.13
C TYR A 367 15.15 -6.66 0.57
N TYR A 368 15.55 -7.62 -0.24
CA TYR A 368 14.57 -8.47 -0.95
C TYR A 368 14.30 -9.80 -0.25
N ARG A 369 15.03 -10.12 0.83
CA ARG A 369 14.84 -11.39 1.57
C ARG A 369 14.70 -11.19 3.07
N ILE A 370 15.70 -10.56 3.72
CA ILE A 370 15.75 -10.52 5.19
C ILE A 370 14.68 -9.58 5.77
N LEU A 371 14.65 -8.33 5.31
CA LEU A 371 13.73 -7.32 5.85
C LEU A 371 12.26 -7.70 5.60
N PRO A 372 11.82 -8.08 4.37
CA PRO A 372 10.45 -8.53 4.13
C PRO A 372 10.09 -9.75 4.99
N PHE A 373 11.00 -10.70 5.17
CA PHE A 373 10.74 -11.89 5.99
C PHE A 373 10.44 -11.54 7.45
N PHE A 374 11.33 -10.78 8.10
CA PHE A 374 11.14 -10.41 9.51
C PHE A 374 9.95 -9.46 9.69
N TYR A 375 9.76 -8.53 8.75
CA TYR A 375 8.60 -7.65 8.75
C TYR A 375 7.29 -8.44 8.67
N LEU A 376 7.16 -9.36 7.69
CA LEU A 376 5.94 -10.15 7.51
C LEU A 376 5.71 -11.11 8.68
N LEU A 377 6.76 -11.66 9.27
CA LEU A 377 6.67 -12.47 10.48
C LEU A 377 6.13 -11.65 11.67
N ALA A 378 6.68 -10.45 11.89
CA ALA A 378 6.22 -9.55 12.95
C ALA A 378 4.77 -9.11 12.72
N SER A 379 4.42 -8.70 11.52
CA SER A 379 3.05 -8.24 11.20
C SER A 379 2.04 -9.39 11.25
N GLY A 380 2.41 -10.56 10.73
CA GLY A 380 1.60 -11.77 10.84
C GLY A 380 1.35 -12.16 12.30
N TYR A 381 2.37 -12.06 13.16
CA TYR A 381 2.20 -12.25 14.60
C TYR A 381 1.20 -11.25 15.20
N LEU A 382 1.33 -9.95 14.92
CA LEU A 382 0.40 -8.93 15.43
C LEU A 382 -1.05 -9.24 15.00
N LEU A 383 -1.26 -9.64 13.75
CA LEU A 383 -2.60 -9.95 13.25
C LEU A 383 -3.20 -11.19 13.93
N VAL A 384 -2.43 -12.29 13.99
CA VAL A 384 -2.87 -13.55 14.61
C VAL A 384 -3.12 -13.37 16.11
N GLU A 385 -2.19 -12.69 16.79
CA GLU A 385 -2.29 -12.43 18.22
C GLU A 385 -3.47 -11.52 18.55
N SER A 386 -3.78 -10.54 17.69
CA SER A 386 -4.96 -9.69 17.84
C SER A 386 -6.27 -10.48 17.84
N ILE A 387 -6.39 -11.48 16.96
CA ILE A 387 -7.55 -12.37 16.91
C ILE A 387 -7.57 -13.28 18.14
N ARG A 388 -6.41 -13.87 18.50
CA ARG A 388 -6.27 -14.76 19.66
C ARG A 388 -6.61 -14.07 20.99
N GLN A 389 -6.30 -12.79 21.15
CA GLN A 389 -6.61 -12.05 22.38
C GLN A 389 -8.10 -11.78 22.59
N LEU A 390 -8.93 -12.00 21.57
CA LEU A 390 -10.37 -11.82 21.69
C LEU A 390 -11.00 -12.73 22.76
N TRP A 391 -10.43 -13.93 22.96
CA TRP A 391 -10.89 -14.88 23.97
C TRP A 391 -10.39 -14.58 25.39
N TYR A 392 -9.44 -13.64 25.55
CA TYR A 392 -8.79 -13.33 26.84
C TYR A 392 -9.00 -11.86 27.26
N LEU A 393 -10.05 -11.22 26.74
CA LEU A 393 -10.30 -9.81 27.00
C LEU A 393 -10.70 -9.53 28.45
N PRO A 394 -10.21 -8.43 29.04
CA PRO A 394 -10.67 -8.00 30.36
C PRO A 394 -12.13 -7.52 30.29
N HIS A 395 -12.82 -7.57 31.43
CA HIS A 395 -14.21 -7.13 31.57
C HIS A 395 -14.45 -5.70 31.03
N ASP A 396 -13.51 -4.78 31.27
CA ASP A 396 -13.56 -3.40 30.80
C ASP A 396 -13.66 -3.29 29.25
N ALA A 397 -13.17 -4.29 28.51
CA ALA A 397 -13.25 -4.30 27.06
C ALA A 397 -14.70 -4.40 26.55
N TYR A 398 -15.61 -4.96 27.34
CA TYR A 398 -17.02 -5.17 26.97
C TYR A 398 -17.93 -3.99 27.34
N VAL A 399 -17.41 -3.00 28.08
CA VAL A 399 -18.14 -1.78 28.43
C VAL A 399 -18.38 -0.94 27.16
N VAL A 400 -19.62 -0.51 26.96
CA VAL A 400 -20.04 0.31 25.82
C VAL A 400 -19.73 1.79 26.09
N ALA A 401 -19.18 2.51 25.12
CA ALA A 401 -18.84 3.92 25.28
C ALA A 401 -20.11 4.78 25.36
N SER A 402 -20.10 5.80 26.22
CA SER A 402 -21.30 6.56 26.60
C SER A 402 -22.01 7.22 25.41
N TRP A 403 -21.27 7.71 24.42
CA TRP A 403 -21.83 8.39 23.24
C TRP A 403 -22.70 7.45 22.38
N SER A 404 -22.34 6.17 22.31
CA SER A 404 -23.05 5.19 21.49
C SER A 404 -24.44 4.86 22.04
N SER A 405 -24.71 5.19 23.30
CA SER A 405 -26.05 5.09 23.89
C SER A 405 -27.03 6.16 23.38
N TYR A 406 -26.54 7.22 22.73
CA TYR A 406 -27.38 8.31 22.21
C TYR A 406 -27.74 8.15 20.73
N ILE A 407 -27.18 7.14 20.05
CA ILE A 407 -27.43 6.88 18.63
C ILE A 407 -28.07 5.50 18.50
N PRO A 408 -29.22 5.39 17.80
CA PRO A 408 -29.84 4.10 17.60
C PRO A 408 -28.86 3.14 16.92
N HIS A 409 -28.71 1.95 17.50
CA HIS A 409 -27.86 0.89 16.97
C HIS A 409 -28.48 0.35 15.67
N TRP A 410 -28.08 0.91 14.54
CA TRP A 410 -28.41 0.36 13.21
C TRP A 410 -27.20 -0.38 12.68
N LEU A 411 -26.99 -1.62 13.14
CA LEU A 411 -26.22 -2.67 12.47
C LEU A 411 -26.38 -3.98 13.23
#